data_AF-A0A821M6T4-F1
#
_entry.id   AF-A0A821M6T4-F1
#
_cell.length_a   1.000
_cell.length_b   1.000
_cell.length_c   1.000
_cell.angle_alpha   90.00
_cell.angle_beta   90.00
_cell.angle_gamma   90.00
#
_symmetry.space_group_name_H-M   'P 1'
#
loop_
_entity.id
_entity.type
_entity.pdbx_description
1 polymer ?
#
loop_
_entity_poly.entity_id
_entity_poly.type
_entity_poly.pdbx_seq_one_letter_code
_entity_poly.pdbx_strand_id
1 'polypeptide(L)'
;MQIVHLLIVYIINGFSAWAIPNRRSIDLFTTKSPLPNCTEKYGDQPATPTVSLNNILTILNLCANISGYVITLNCTDSNGDPRQACLLVTPSSEPLPLLVWLHPSFFPAGTILFTNLVVEASKANLTGTADGPLGYHLLLPFGRTTTHIYPPPDDQGLGWDNWYRNYNRSDQNLNVDVQAIDLFYKSNR
;
A
#
# COMPACT_ATOMS: atom_id res chain seq x y z
N MET A 1 -20.11 6.53 16.55
CA MET A 1 -18.79 5.88 16.72
C MET A 1 -18.66 4.84 15.61
N GLN A 2 -18.12 5.21 14.45
CA GLN A 2 -18.08 4.35 13.25
C GLN A 2 -16.81 3.48 13.26
N ILE A 3 -17.00 2.17 13.14
CA ILE A 3 -15.93 1.19 12.99
C ILE A 3 -15.76 0.95 11.48
N VAL A 4 -14.75 1.56 10.87
CA VAL A 4 -14.38 1.30 9.47
C VAL A 4 -13.44 0.09 9.45
N HIS A 5 -13.89 -1.02 8.85
CA HIS A 5 -13.06 -2.20 8.62
C HIS A 5 -12.03 -1.89 7.52
N LEU A 6 -10.75 -2.04 7.84
CA LEU A 6 -9.64 -1.83 6.91
C LEU A 6 -9.40 -3.12 6.12
N LEU A 7 -9.66 -3.09 4.81
CA LEU A 7 -9.29 -4.18 3.89
C LEU A 7 -8.07 -3.72 3.07
N ILE A 8 -6.91 -4.31 3.35
CA ILE A 8 -5.68 -4.08 2.57
C ILE A 8 -5.63 -5.17 1.50
N VAL A 9 -5.72 -4.78 0.23
CA VAL A 9 -5.57 -5.71 -0.90
C VAL A 9 -4.18 -5.54 -1.48
N TYR A 10 -3.32 -6.55 -1.30
CA TYR A 10 -2.01 -6.63 -1.95
C TYR A 10 -2.19 -7.24 -3.34
N ILE A 11 -2.01 -6.45 -4.40
CA ILE A 11 -1.87 -6.98 -5.76
C ILE A 11 -0.39 -6.90 -6.13
N ILE A 12 0.33 -7.99 -5.86
CA ILE A 12 1.70 -8.17 -6.33
C ILE A 12 1.60 -8.92 -7.66
N ASN A 13 1.94 -8.25 -8.76
CA ASN A 13 2.19 -8.81 -10.10
C ASN A 13 1.38 -10.05 -10.50
N GLY A 14 0.25 -9.85 -11.20
CA GLY A 14 -0.28 -10.83 -12.16
C GLY A 14 -0.78 -12.18 -11.64
N PHE A 15 -0.72 -12.46 -10.33
CA PHE A 15 -1.38 -13.63 -9.74
C PHE A 15 -2.64 -13.19 -8.99
N SER A 16 -3.77 -13.52 -9.57
CA SER A 16 -5.06 -13.52 -8.89
C SER A 16 -4.96 -14.43 -7.66
N ALA A 17 -4.84 -13.85 -6.47
CA ALA A 17 -4.98 -14.61 -5.23
C ALA A 17 -6.48 -14.89 -5.01
N TRP A 18 -7.00 -15.89 -5.72
CA TRP A 18 -8.20 -16.59 -5.30
C TRP A 18 -7.86 -17.40 -4.06
N ALA A 19 -8.66 -17.26 -3.01
CA ALA A 19 -8.65 -18.18 -1.89
C ALA A 19 -8.92 -19.61 -2.40
N ILE A 20 -7.96 -20.53 -2.24
CA ILE A 20 -8.21 -21.97 -2.29
C ILE A 20 -7.48 -22.63 -1.11
N PRO A 21 -8.18 -23.49 -0.34
CA PRO A 21 -7.64 -24.17 0.82
C PRO A 21 -6.68 -25.29 0.43
N ASN A 22 -5.90 -25.72 1.43
CA ASN A 22 -4.99 -26.87 1.48
C ASN A 22 -3.54 -26.69 0.98
N ARG A 23 -2.66 -26.77 1.98
CA ARG A 23 -1.25 -27.14 1.97
C ARG A 23 -0.84 -27.94 0.72
N ARG A 24 0.07 -27.36 -0.06
CA ARG A 24 1.29 -28.01 -0.57
C ARG A 24 2.27 -26.91 -0.99
N SER A 25 3.44 -26.94 -0.37
CA SER A 25 4.58 -26.07 -0.65
C SER A 25 5.02 -26.22 -2.10
N ILE A 26 5.00 -25.11 -2.85
CA ILE A 26 5.71 -24.99 -4.12
C ILE A 26 7.07 -24.38 -3.80
N ASP A 27 8.11 -25.23 -3.79
CA ASP A 27 9.50 -24.80 -3.73
C ASP A 27 9.92 -24.30 -5.12
N LEU A 28 10.01 -22.97 -5.27
CA LEU A 28 10.45 -22.32 -6.51
C LEU A 28 11.49 -21.22 -6.22
N PHE A 29 12.60 -21.55 -5.53
CA PHE A 29 13.78 -20.66 -5.51
C PHE A 29 15.08 -21.47 -5.42
N THR A 30 15.68 -21.77 -6.57
CA THR A 30 17.09 -22.19 -6.67
C THR A 30 17.85 -21.19 -7.52
N THR A 31 18.48 -20.20 -6.88
CA THR A 31 19.87 -19.74 -7.13
C THR A 31 20.29 -18.71 -6.07
N LYS A 32 20.80 -19.23 -4.95
CA LYS A 32 21.95 -18.77 -4.14
C LYS A 32 22.41 -17.30 -4.29
N SER A 33 21.92 -16.44 -3.39
CA SER A 33 22.80 -15.54 -2.63
C SER A 33 23.00 -16.16 -1.24
N PRO A 34 24.18 -16.09 -0.60
CA PRO A 34 24.33 -16.52 0.78
C PRO A 34 23.37 -15.68 1.62
N LEU A 35 22.36 -16.31 2.23
CA LEU A 35 21.40 -15.63 3.10
C LEU A 35 22.20 -14.87 4.17
N PRO A 36 22.13 -13.53 4.23
CA PRO A 36 22.63 -12.81 5.39
C PRO A 36 21.85 -13.36 6.58
N ASN A 37 22.56 -13.70 7.66
CA ASN A 37 22.05 -14.22 8.92
C ASN A 37 20.54 -13.97 9.12
N CYS A 38 19.73 -15.03 9.06
CA CYS A 38 18.29 -14.99 9.39
C CYS A 38 18.04 -14.78 10.90
N THR A 39 18.90 -14.03 11.58
CA THR A 39 18.85 -13.76 13.03
C THR A 39 17.95 -12.57 13.35
N GLU A 40 17.57 -11.80 12.34
CA GLU A 40 16.74 -10.62 12.51
C GLU A 40 15.27 -10.99 12.74
N LYS A 41 14.69 -10.44 13.81
CA LYS A 41 13.33 -10.76 14.28
C LYS A 41 12.24 -10.52 13.23
N TYR A 42 12.48 -9.56 12.33
CA TYR A 42 11.47 -9.07 11.37
C TYR A 42 11.89 -9.24 9.91
N GLY A 43 12.83 -10.13 9.59
CA GLY A 43 13.39 -10.23 8.24
C GLY A 43 14.58 -9.29 8.08
N ASP A 44 14.78 -8.67 6.92
CA ASP A 44 15.93 -7.80 6.71
C ASP A 44 15.87 -6.52 7.56
N GLN A 45 16.98 -5.78 7.63
CA GLN A 45 16.99 -4.45 8.24
C GLN A 45 16.05 -3.49 7.49
N PRO A 46 15.49 -2.44 8.15
CA PRO A 46 14.66 -1.44 7.49
C PRO A 46 15.33 -0.88 6.23
N ALA A 47 14.56 -0.78 5.14
CA ALA A 47 15.06 -0.27 3.87
C ALA A 47 15.52 1.18 4.03
N THR A 48 16.68 1.49 3.46
CA THR A 48 17.22 2.85 3.44
C THR A 48 16.58 3.65 2.30
N PRO A 49 15.95 4.80 2.59
CA PRO A 49 15.50 5.71 1.55
C PRO A 49 16.71 6.21 0.73
N THR A 50 16.62 6.14 -0.60
CA THR A 50 17.72 6.54 -1.49
C THR A 50 17.51 7.93 -2.08
N VAL A 51 16.26 8.31 -2.33
CA VAL A 51 15.85 9.69 -2.67
C VAL A 51 14.33 9.83 -2.46
N SER A 52 13.93 10.70 -1.54
CA SER A 52 12.53 11.02 -1.29
C SER A 52 12.11 12.18 -2.18
N LEU A 53 11.15 11.92 -3.09
CA LEU A 53 10.05 12.79 -3.53
C LEU A 53 9.55 12.25 -4.87
N ASN A 54 8.47 11.48 -4.82
CA ASN A 54 7.61 11.33 -5.99
C ASN A 54 7.14 12.73 -6.38
N ASN A 55 7.45 13.15 -7.60
CA ASN A 55 7.18 14.49 -8.13
C ASN A 55 5.77 14.95 -7.76
N ILE A 56 5.66 15.99 -6.93
CA ILE A 56 4.38 16.54 -6.43
C ILE A 56 3.39 16.82 -7.57
N LEU A 57 3.89 17.23 -8.75
CA LEU A 57 3.05 17.47 -9.92
C LEU A 57 2.40 16.17 -10.45
N THR A 58 3.12 15.05 -10.39
CA THR A 58 2.60 13.73 -10.78
C THR A 58 1.51 13.27 -9.82
N ILE A 59 1.69 13.54 -8.52
CA ILE A 59 0.72 13.26 -7.46
C ILE A 59 -0.59 14.05 -7.67
N LEU A 60 -0.48 15.36 -7.89
CA LEU A 60 -1.65 16.22 -8.09
C LEU A 60 -2.44 15.82 -9.34
N ASN A 61 -1.74 15.55 -10.45
CA ASN A 61 -2.37 15.12 -11.69
C ASN A 61 -3.09 13.78 -11.54
N LEU A 62 -2.48 12.81 -10.84
CA LEU A 62 -3.13 11.53 -10.60
C LEU A 62 -4.42 11.71 -9.78
N CYS A 63 -4.36 12.48 -8.70
CA CYS A 63 -5.53 12.68 -7.86
C CYS A 63 -6.68 13.34 -8.59
N ALA A 64 -6.38 14.38 -9.36
CA ALA A 64 -7.38 15.02 -10.21
C ALA A 64 -8.00 14.03 -11.21
N ASN A 65 -7.20 13.17 -11.85
CA ASN A 65 -7.68 12.19 -12.83
C ASN A 65 -8.63 11.16 -12.24
N ILE A 66 -8.48 10.78 -10.97
CA ILE A 66 -9.39 9.85 -10.29
C ILE A 66 -10.51 10.56 -9.51
N SER A 67 -10.66 11.88 -9.67
CA SER A 67 -11.59 12.71 -8.88
C SER A 67 -11.38 12.59 -7.37
N GLY A 68 -10.15 12.32 -6.95
CA GLY A 68 -9.72 12.29 -5.56
C GLY A 68 -9.09 13.62 -5.13
N TYR A 69 -8.70 13.70 -3.87
CA TYR A 69 -7.92 14.80 -3.32
C TYR A 69 -6.63 14.30 -2.67
N VAL A 70 -5.62 15.17 -2.66
CA VAL A 70 -4.34 14.88 -2.01
C VAL A 70 -4.50 15.02 -0.51
N ILE A 71 -4.07 13.99 0.23
CA ILE A 71 -3.84 14.06 1.66
C ILE A 71 -2.35 14.22 1.88
N THR A 72 -1.97 15.25 2.63
CA THR A 72 -0.61 15.41 3.15
C THR A 72 -0.67 15.28 4.66
N LEU A 73 0.20 14.46 5.24
CA LEU A 73 0.30 14.40 6.70
C LEU A 73 0.90 15.70 7.23
N ASN A 74 0.36 16.19 8.36
CA ASN A 74 0.93 17.34 9.07
C ASN A 74 2.17 16.98 9.90
N CYS A 75 2.56 15.70 9.88
CA CYS A 75 3.75 15.17 10.52
C CYS A 75 4.54 14.31 9.51
N THR A 76 5.81 14.10 9.82
CA THR A 76 6.67 13.16 9.10
C THR A 76 6.47 11.74 9.60
N ASP A 77 6.88 10.75 8.81
CA ASP A 77 7.03 9.38 9.30
C ASP A 77 8.24 9.23 10.24
N SER A 78 8.51 8.01 10.71
CA SER A 78 9.65 7.71 11.60
C SER A 78 11.03 7.95 10.98
N ASN A 79 11.12 8.11 9.65
CA ASN A 79 12.37 8.48 8.97
C ASN A 79 12.50 10.00 8.79
N GLY A 80 11.52 10.79 9.22
CA GLY A 80 11.50 12.24 9.02
C GLY A 80 11.02 12.66 7.63
N ASP A 81 10.47 11.74 6.84
CA ASP A 81 9.98 12.04 5.49
C ASP A 81 8.52 12.52 5.50
N PRO A 82 8.16 13.53 4.69
CA PRO A 82 6.76 13.85 4.45
C PRO A 82 6.09 12.72 3.68
N ARG A 83 4.84 12.41 4.04
CA ARG A 83 4.04 11.38 3.36
C ARG A 83 2.79 11.99 2.75
N GLN A 84 2.51 11.56 1.52
CA GLN A 84 1.33 11.94 0.78
C GLN A 84 0.56 10.71 0.31
N ALA A 85 -0.74 10.90 0.11
CA ALA A 85 -1.63 9.91 -0.47
C ALA A 85 -2.68 10.60 -1.32
N CYS A 86 -3.31 9.83 -2.20
CA CYS A 86 -4.54 10.22 -2.85
C CYS A 86 -5.74 9.55 -2.21
N LEU A 87 -6.82 10.28 -1.93
CA LEU A 87 -8.07 9.70 -1.46
C LEU A 87 -9.23 10.06 -2.38
N LEU A 88 -9.90 9.03 -2.88
CA LEU A 88 -11.19 9.11 -3.55
C LEU A 88 -12.27 8.76 -2.53
N VAL A 89 -13.14 9.73 -2.25
CA VAL A 89 -14.29 9.56 -1.36
C VAL A 89 -15.54 9.30 -2.18
N THR A 90 -15.98 8.04 -2.21
CA THR A 90 -17.28 7.67 -2.78
C THR A 90 -18.43 8.24 -1.95
N PRO A 91 -19.35 9.01 -2.55
CA PRO A 91 -20.54 9.50 -1.85
C PRO A 91 -21.44 8.34 -1.41
N SER A 92 -21.84 8.33 -0.14
CA SER A 92 -22.75 7.31 0.40
C SER A 92 -23.47 7.85 1.63
N SER A 93 -24.71 7.40 1.85
CA SER A 93 -25.46 7.62 3.08
C SER A 93 -25.09 6.64 4.19
N GLU A 94 -24.44 5.53 3.84
CA GLU A 94 -23.97 4.49 4.75
C GLU A 94 -22.43 4.50 4.84
N PRO A 95 -21.82 4.13 5.99
CA PRO A 95 -20.38 3.99 6.09
C PRO A 95 -19.85 2.95 5.09
N LEU A 96 -18.84 3.35 4.32
CA LEU A 96 -18.18 2.50 3.33
C LEU A 96 -16.84 1.95 3.85
N PRO A 97 -16.42 0.76 3.38
CA PRO A 97 -15.07 0.27 3.63
C PRO A 97 -14.02 1.17 2.96
N LEU A 98 -12.82 1.20 3.53
CA LEU A 98 -11.65 1.83 2.92
C LEU A 98 -10.81 0.75 2.23
N LEU A 99 -10.66 0.87 0.91
CA LEU A 99 -9.73 0.08 0.13
C LEU A 99 -8.40 0.84 0.01
N VAL A 100 -7.30 0.18 0.38
CA VAL A 100 -5.95 0.73 0.19
C VAL A 100 -5.30 0.03 -0.99
N TRP A 101 -4.90 0.80 -2.00
CA TRP A 101 -4.15 0.30 -3.15
C TRP A 101 -2.69 0.72 -3.08
N LEU A 102 -1.80 -0.26 -3.21
CA LEU A 102 -0.36 -0.07 -3.24
C LEU A 102 0.13 -0.32 -4.66
N HIS A 103 0.90 0.63 -5.21
CA HIS A 103 1.45 0.46 -6.54
C HIS A 103 2.55 -0.62 -6.56
N PRO A 104 2.79 -1.28 -7.70
CA PRO A 104 3.92 -2.19 -7.85
C PRO A 104 5.26 -1.48 -7.68
N SER A 105 6.32 -2.24 -7.38
CA SER A 105 7.69 -1.71 -7.42
C SER A 105 8.02 -1.18 -8.82
N PHE A 106 8.87 -0.15 -8.87
CA PHE A 106 9.31 0.57 -10.07
C PHE A 106 8.22 1.34 -10.82
N PHE A 107 6.95 1.06 -10.57
CA PHE A 107 5.82 1.72 -11.21
C PHE A 107 5.12 2.69 -10.27
N PRO A 108 4.75 3.90 -10.73
CA PRO A 108 4.10 4.88 -9.89
C PRO A 108 2.65 4.53 -9.59
N ALA A 109 2.08 5.28 -8.65
CA ALA A 109 0.67 5.19 -8.29
C ALA A 109 -0.31 5.37 -9.46
N GLY A 110 0.14 5.94 -10.58
CA GLY A 110 -0.65 6.04 -11.80
C GLY A 110 -1.07 4.69 -12.40
N THR A 111 -0.43 3.58 -12.01
CA THR A 111 -0.83 2.25 -12.47
C THR A 111 -2.23 1.83 -12.03
N ILE A 112 -2.84 2.51 -11.05
CA ILE A 112 -4.26 2.35 -10.71
C ILE A 112 -5.17 2.53 -11.92
N LEU A 113 -4.80 3.37 -12.88
CA LEU A 113 -5.58 3.68 -14.08
C LEU A 113 -5.71 2.47 -15.04
N PHE A 114 -4.87 1.44 -14.86
CA PHE A 114 -4.98 0.17 -15.59
C PHE A 114 -5.84 -0.87 -14.86
N THR A 115 -6.51 -0.47 -13.77
CA THR A 115 -7.41 -1.32 -13.00
C THR A 115 -8.84 -0.79 -13.09
N ASN A 116 -9.82 -1.62 -12.75
CA ASN A 116 -11.20 -1.18 -12.61
C ASN A 116 -11.51 -0.58 -11.23
N LEU A 117 -10.51 -0.45 -10.34
CA LEU A 117 -10.74 -0.04 -8.95
C LEU A 117 -11.30 1.38 -8.81
N VAL A 118 -11.06 2.27 -9.76
CA VAL A 118 -11.67 3.62 -9.73
C VAL A 118 -13.14 3.55 -10.18
N VAL A 119 -13.43 2.76 -11.22
CA VAL A 119 -14.79 2.63 -11.80
C VAL A 119 -15.73 1.85 -10.89
N GLU A 120 -15.20 0.88 -10.15
CA GLU A 120 -15.96 0.03 -9.21
C GLU A 120 -16.15 0.67 -7.83
N ALA A 121 -15.51 1.81 -7.56
CA ALA A 121 -15.53 2.47 -6.25
C ALA A 121 -16.96 2.82 -5.75
N SER A 122 -17.93 3.01 -6.65
CA SER A 122 -19.33 3.28 -6.30
C SER A 122 -20.27 2.08 -6.48
N LYS A 123 -19.76 0.92 -6.91
CA LYS A 123 -20.59 -0.22 -7.36
C LYS A 123 -20.27 -1.53 -6.65
N ALA A 124 -19.01 -1.72 -6.24
CA ALA A 124 -18.56 -2.99 -5.68
C ALA A 124 -19.23 -3.28 -4.33
N ASN A 125 -19.73 -4.49 -4.16
CA ASN A 125 -20.16 -4.97 -2.86
C ASN A 125 -19.01 -5.71 -2.17
N LEU A 126 -18.35 -5.04 -1.23
CA LEU A 126 -17.24 -5.63 -0.46
C LEU A 126 -17.69 -6.27 0.86
N THR A 127 -18.98 -6.20 1.19
CA THR A 127 -19.51 -6.74 2.45
C THR A 127 -19.84 -8.22 2.39
N GLY A 128 -19.99 -8.76 1.17
CA GLY A 128 -20.35 -10.16 0.94
C GLY A 128 -21.81 -10.50 1.25
N THR A 129 -22.66 -9.51 1.57
CA THR A 129 -24.10 -9.68 1.80
C THR A 129 -24.89 -9.02 0.67
N ALA A 130 -26.00 -9.64 0.24
CA ALA A 130 -26.80 -9.10 -0.87
C ALA A 130 -27.32 -7.67 -0.61
N ASP A 131 -27.59 -7.34 0.65
CA ASP A 131 -28.16 -6.05 1.08
C ASP A 131 -27.12 -5.07 1.64
N GLY A 132 -25.82 -5.37 1.52
CA GLY A 132 -24.76 -4.50 2.03
C GLY A 132 -24.57 -3.22 1.20
N PRO A 133 -24.00 -2.16 1.81
CA PRO A 133 -23.70 -0.92 1.09
C PRO A 133 -22.76 -1.19 -0.09
N LEU A 134 -23.08 -0.55 -1.22
CA LEU A 134 -22.26 -0.59 -2.42
C LEU A 134 -21.18 0.49 -2.36
N GLY A 135 -19.99 0.12 -2.82
CA GLY A 135 -18.84 0.99 -2.98
C GLY A 135 -17.83 0.92 -1.84
N TYR A 136 -16.78 1.70 -2.00
CA TYR A 136 -15.67 1.88 -1.07
C TYR A 136 -15.02 3.25 -1.28
N HIS A 137 -14.36 3.76 -0.24
CA HIS A 137 -13.36 4.82 -0.40
C HIS A 137 -12.05 4.20 -0.88
N LEU A 138 -11.28 4.89 -1.71
CA LEU A 138 -10.03 4.38 -2.26
C LEU A 138 -8.86 5.28 -1.85
N LEU A 139 -7.93 4.73 -1.07
CA LEU A 139 -6.68 5.37 -0.66
C LEU A 139 -5.52 4.83 -1.49
N LEU A 140 -4.73 5.73 -2.07
CA LEU A 140 -3.51 5.45 -2.83
C LEU A 140 -2.34 6.15 -2.14
N PRO A 141 -1.70 5.52 -1.13
CA PRO A 141 -0.48 6.05 -0.56
C PRO A 141 0.62 6.06 -1.63
N PHE A 142 1.46 7.09 -1.62
CA PHE A 142 2.61 7.14 -2.51
C PHE A 142 3.79 6.43 -1.85
N GLY A 143 4.38 5.46 -2.56
CA GLY A 143 5.63 4.84 -2.16
C GLY A 143 6.79 5.83 -2.25
N ARG A 144 7.99 5.34 -1.94
CA ARG A 144 9.22 6.13 -1.96
C ARG A 144 10.31 5.37 -2.71
N THR A 145 11.38 6.06 -3.09
CA THR A 145 12.57 5.39 -3.61
C THR A 145 13.35 4.77 -2.46
N THR A 146 13.52 3.45 -2.49
CA THR A 146 14.20 2.65 -1.48
C THR A 146 15.21 1.70 -2.12
N THR A 147 16.12 1.18 -1.31
CA THR A 147 16.85 -0.04 -1.64
C THR A 147 15.93 -1.25 -1.55
N HIS A 148 16.05 -2.16 -2.50
CA HIS A 148 15.27 -3.39 -2.61
C HIS A 148 16.21 -4.59 -2.70
N ILE A 149 15.73 -5.77 -2.29
CA ILE A 149 16.47 -7.04 -2.47
C ILE A 149 15.94 -7.75 -3.72
N TYR A 150 15.91 -7.03 -4.84
CA TYR A 150 15.64 -7.57 -6.18
C TYR A 150 16.92 -7.53 -7.03
N PRO A 151 17.01 -8.28 -8.14
CA PRO A 151 18.06 -8.07 -9.13
C PRO A 151 17.92 -6.69 -9.81
N PRO A 152 19.03 -6.10 -10.29
CA PRO A 152 18.96 -4.91 -11.12
C PRO A 152 18.03 -5.09 -12.33
N PRO A 153 17.25 -4.06 -12.71
CA PRO A 153 17.31 -2.67 -12.22
C PRO A 153 16.36 -2.36 -11.03
N ASP A 154 15.68 -3.35 -10.47
CA ASP A 154 14.70 -3.13 -9.38
C ASP A 154 15.34 -3.24 -7.99
N ASP A 155 16.67 -3.33 -7.91
CA ASP A 155 17.42 -3.31 -6.64
C ASP A 155 17.42 -1.93 -5.97
N GLN A 156 17.08 -0.89 -6.74
CA GLN A 156 16.89 0.48 -6.26
C GLN A 156 15.77 1.15 -7.04
N GLY A 157 14.75 1.65 -6.36
CA GLY A 157 13.65 2.28 -7.08
C GLY A 157 12.45 2.60 -6.22
N LEU A 158 11.43 3.15 -6.87
CA LEU A 158 10.14 3.41 -6.25
C LEU A 158 9.52 2.11 -5.75
N GLY A 159 9.12 2.04 -4.48
CA GLY A 159 8.52 0.83 -3.92
C GLY A 159 8.13 0.98 -2.46
N TRP A 160 8.12 -0.17 -1.80
CA TRP A 160 7.71 -0.37 -0.42
C TRP A 160 8.74 -1.24 0.28
N ASP A 161 8.92 -1.03 1.57
CA ASP A 161 9.73 -1.92 2.38
C ASP A 161 8.98 -3.24 2.66
N ASN A 162 9.11 -4.19 1.74
CA ASN A 162 8.49 -5.51 1.80
C ASN A 162 9.34 -6.55 2.56
N TRP A 163 10.56 -6.20 2.95
CA TRP A 163 11.52 -7.11 3.56
C TRP A 163 11.64 -6.91 5.07
N TYR A 164 11.47 -5.69 5.55
CA TYR A 164 11.31 -5.42 6.97
C TYR A 164 9.85 -5.60 7.42
N ARG A 165 9.53 -6.79 7.93
CA ARG A 165 8.15 -7.23 8.23
C ARG A 165 7.72 -6.94 9.65
N ASN A 166 8.14 -5.81 10.23
CA ASN A 166 7.60 -5.39 11.51
C ASN A 166 6.22 -4.73 11.32
N TYR A 167 5.16 -5.53 11.50
CA TYR A 167 3.77 -5.06 11.45
C TYR A 167 3.14 -4.82 12.83
N ASN A 168 3.94 -4.92 13.90
CA ASN A 168 3.46 -4.70 15.25
C ASN A 168 3.29 -3.20 15.53
N ARG A 169 2.04 -2.73 15.54
CA ARG A 169 1.68 -1.31 15.74
C ARG A 169 2.07 -0.74 17.10
N SER A 170 2.43 -1.59 18.06
CA SER A 170 2.91 -1.17 19.38
C SER A 170 4.43 -1.13 19.48
N ASP A 171 5.16 -1.57 18.45
CA ASP A 171 6.61 -1.53 18.40
C ASP A 171 7.08 -0.16 17.89
N GLN A 172 8.14 0.38 18.50
CA GLN A 172 8.74 1.65 18.09
C GLN A 172 9.39 1.56 16.72
N ASN A 173 9.82 0.35 16.33
CA ASN A 173 10.42 0.09 15.04
C ASN A 173 9.38 -0.41 14.03
N LEU A 174 8.12 0.02 14.10
CA LEU A 174 7.11 -0.36 13.11
C LEU A 174 7.62 -0.04 11.69
N ASN A 175 7.35 -0.91 10.72
CA ASN A 175 7.65 -0.64 9.32
C ASN A 175 7.10 0.74 8.92
N VAL A 176 7.96 1.57 8.36
CA VAL A 176 7.68 2.98 8.12
C VAL A 176 6.52 3.20 7.13
N ASP A 177 6.37 2.32 6.14
CA ASP A 177 5.28 2.43 5.17
C ASP A 177 3.93 2.04 5.79
N VAL A 178 3.94 1.04 6.68
CA VAL A 178 2.76 0.65 7.48
C VAL A 178 2.37 1.78 8.43
N GLN A 179 3.36 2.39 9.09
CA GLN A 179 3.14 3.54 9.96
C GLN A 179 2.50 4.70 9.18
N ALA A 180 3.00 5.02 7.98
CA ALA A 180 2.44 6.07 7.14
C ALA A 180 0.98 5.78 6.74
N ILE A 181 0.65 4.54 6.35
CA ILE A 181 -0.73 4.13 6.03
C ILE A 181 -1.66 4.29 7.24
N ASP A 182 -1.20 3.86 8.42
CA ASP A 182 -1.95 4.04 9.66
C ASP A 182 -2.21 5.52 9.98
N LEU A 183 -1.25 6.41 9.69
CA LEU A 183 -1.41 7.85 9.89
C LEU A 183 -2.44 8.45 8.92
N PHE A 184 -2.44 8.05 7.64
CA PHE A 184 -3.48 8.48 6.69
C PHE A 184 -4.87 8.02 7.13
N TYR A 185 -4.99 6.80 7.64
CA TYR A 185 -6.26 6.30 8.15
C TYR A 185 -6.76 7.12 9.35
N LYS A 186 -5.85 7.47 10.29
CA LYS A 186 -6.20 8.21 11.50
C LYS A 186 -6.51 9.68 11.24
N SER A 187 -5.85 10.32 10.28
CA SER A 187 -6.06 11.75 9.97
C SER A 187 -7.37 12.04 9.24
N ASN A 188 -8.08 11.00 8.76
CA ASN A 188 -9.34 11.12 8.03
C ASN A 188 -10.54 10.55 8.81
N ARG A 189 -10.42 10.42 10.13
CA ARG A 189 -11.55 10.18 11.06
C ARG A 189 -11.94 11.48 11.75
#